data_AF-A0A0N1IQR9-F1
#
_entry.id   AF-A0A0N1IQR9-F1
#
_cell.length_a   1.000
_cell.length_b   1.000
_cell.length_c   1.000
_cell.angle_alpha   90.00
_cell.angle_beta   90.00
_cell.angle_gamma   90.00
#
_symmetry.space_group_name_H-M   'P 1'
#
loop_
_entity.id
_entity.type
_entity.pdbx_description
1 polymer ?
#
loop_
_entity_poly.entity_id
_entity_poly.type
_entity_poly.pdbx_seq_one_letter_code
_entity_poly.pdbx_strand_id
1 'polypeptide(L)'
;MVLITSSTPASWPSSSPLRELLKMLVKSGNSEHESLNCSKVFIPSVFDNGSWQILEPIMFVEVTMPEEFHGTVIGQLNKRGGIITGTEGSEGWTTIYAEVPLNNMFGYAGELRSMTQGKGEFSMEYSRYSPCLPDVQEQLIRKYQEEMGILPDQKKKKN
;
A
#
# COMPACT_ATOMS: atom_id res chain seq x y z
N MET A 1 -21.51 -30.20 -13.25
CA MET A 1 -22.79 -29.45 -13.39
C MET A 1 -22.83 -28.39 -12.30
N VAL A 2 -22.21 -27.23 -12.55
CA VAL A 2 -22.28 -26.08 -11.65
C VAL A 2 -23.43 -25.21 -12.16
N LEU A 3 -24.52 -25.15 -11.40
CA LEU A 3 -25.69 -24.32 -11.71
C LEU A 3 -25.32 -22.85 -11.45
N ILE A 4 -24.77 -22.16 -12.45
CA ILE A 4 -24.65 -20.69 -12.42
C ILE A 4 -26.04 -20.14 -12.75
N THR A 5 -26.79 -19.78 -11.71
CA THR A 5 -28.08 -19.10 -11.86
C THR A 5 -27.87 -17.78 -12.60
N SER A 6 -28.71 -17.53 -13.61
CA SER A 6 -28.65 -16.43 -14.58
C SER A 6 -28.92 -15.03 -14.01
N SER A 7 -29.02 -14.87 -12.69
CA SER A 7 -29.23 -13.58 -12.06
C SER A 7 -27.90 -12.89 -11.84
N THR A 8 -27.52 -12.02 -12.79
CA THR A 8 -26.52 -10.97 -12.53
C THR A 8 -26.94 -10.20 -11.27
N PRO A 9 -26.12 -10.13 -10.21
CA PRO A 9 -26.45 -9.29 -9.06
C PRO A 9 -26.50 -7.82 -9.52
N ALA A 10 -27.67 -7.20 -9.39
CA ALA A 10 -27.93 -5.84 -9.86
C ALA A 10 -27.03 -4.77 -9.20
N SER A 11 -26.35 -5.12 -8.11
CA SER A 11 -25.46 -4.25 -7.33
C SER A 11 -24.11 -3.96 -7.98
N TRP A 12 -23.72 -4.65 -9.06
CA TRP A 12 -22.43 -4.39 -9.69
C TRP A 12 -22.48 -3.21 -10.66
N PRO A 13 -21.54 -2.24 -10.56
CA PRO A 13 -21.48 -1.10 -11.47
C PRO A 13 -21.31 -1.57 -12.92
N SER A 14 -21.89 -0.83 -13.87
CA SER A 14 -21.94 -1.25 -15.29
C SER A 14 -20.56 -1.38 -15.94
N SER A 15 -19.56 -0.69 -15.41
CA SER A 15 -18.16 -0.73 -15.83
C SER A 15 -17.35 -1.86 -15.19
N SER A 16 -17.95 -2.69 -14.32
CA SER A 16 -17.17 -3.70 -13.61
C SER A 16 -16.69 -4.81 -14.56
N PRO A 17 -15.38 -5.12 -14.57
CA PRO A 17 -14.85 -6.22 -15.39
C PRO A 17 -15.51 -7.56 -15.04
N LEU A 18 -15.96 -7.74 -13.80
CA LEU A 18 -16.70 -8.92 -13.33
C LEU A 18 -18.05 -9.14 -14.04
N ARG A 19 -18.74 -8.07 -14.44
CA ARG A 19 -19.98 -8.17 -15.24
C ARG A 19 -19.69 -8.69 -16.64
N GLU A 20 -18.58 -8.26 -17.25
CA GLU A 20 -18.19 -8.70 -18.59
C GLU A 20 -17.72 -10.17 -18.58
N LEU A 21 -17.03 -10.58 -17.51
CA LEU A 21 -16.67 -11.98 -17.21
C LEU A 21 -17.89 -12.89 -17.25
N LEU A 22 -18.95 -12.50 -16.53
CA LEU A 22 -20.16 -13.29 -16.42
C LEU A 22 -20.87 -13.41 -17.78
N LYS A 23 -20.90 -12.34 -18.59
CA LYS A 23 -21.44 -12.39 -19.95
C LYS A 23 -20.64 -13.31 -20.87
N MET A 24 -19.31 -13.29 -20.77
CA MET A 24 -18.43 -14.15 -21.56
C MET A 24 -18.58 -15.63 -21.17
N LEU A 25 -18.63 -15.94 -19.87
CA LEU A 25 -18.84 -17.31 -19.38
C LEU A 25 -20.23 -17.87 -19.72
N VAL A 26 -21.27 -17.03 -19.68
CA VAL A 26 -22.63 -17.45 -20.09
C VAL A 26 -22.69 -17.75 -21.59
N LYS A 27 -21.89 -17.07 -22.41
CA LYS A 27 -21.79 -17.33 -23.86
C LYS A 27 -20.93 -18.54 -24.22
N SER A 28 -19.97 -18.95 -23.38
CA SER A 28 -18.93 -19.89 -23.77
C SER A 28 -19.31 -21.37 -23.76
N GLY A 29 -20.56 -21.75 -23.44
CA GLY A 29 -20.98 -23.16 -23.47
C GLY A 29 -20.26 -24.06 -22.45
N ASN A 30 -20.78 -25.27 -22.25
CA ASN A 30 -20.35 -26.21 -21.20
C ASN A 30 -19.03 -26.97 -21.49
N SER A 31 -18.16 -26.47 -22.39
CA SER A 31 -16.88 -27.14 -22.68
C SER A 31 -15.74 -26.61 -21.79
N GLU A 32 -14.95 -27.52 -21.22
CA GLU A 32 -13.81 -27.15 -20.35
C GLU A 32 -12.75 -26.35 -21.12
N HIS A 33 -12.57 -26.61 -22.41
CA HIS A 33 -11.60 -25.89 -23.24
C HIS A 33 -11.99 -24.42 -23.51
N GLU A 34 -13.28 -24.13 -23.72
CA GLU A 34 -13.74 -22.75 -23.97
C GLU A 34 -13.67 -21.90 -22.70
N SER A 35 -13.96 -22.47 -21.53
CA SER A 35 -13.85 -21.76 -20.26
C SER A 35 -12.38 -21.41 -19.90
N LEU A 36 -11.43 -22.30 -20.21
CA LEU A 36 -10.00 -22.03 -20.06
C LEU A 36 -9.52 -20.93 -21.02
N ASN A 37 -9.93 -20.95 -22.28
CA ASN A 37 -9.56 -19.93 -23.26
C ASN A 37 -10.20 -18.57 -22.92
N CYS A 38 -11.46 -18.57 -22.48
CA CYS A 38 -12.13 -17.37 -21.98
C CYS A 38 -11.34 -16.76 -20.81
N SER A 39 -10.90 -17.59 -19.85
CA SER A 39 -10.12 -17.12 -18.70
C SER A 39 -8.78 -16.49 -19.12
N LYS A 40 -8.08 -17.10 -20.08
CA LYS A 40 -6.80 -16.58 -20.60
C LYS A 40 -6.92 -15.23 -21.28
N VAL A 41 -7.99 -14.99 -22.02
CA VAL A 41 -8.24 -13.71 -22.71
C VAL A 41 -8.78 -12.67 -21.73
N PHE A 42 -9.59 -13.11 -20.77
CA PHE A 42 -10.24 -12.22 -19.83
C PHE A 42 -9.25 -11.57 -18.86
N ILE A 43 -8.30 -12.34 -18.30
CA ILE A 43 -7.34 -11.81 -17.30
C ILE A 43 -6.59 -10.56 -17.83
N PRO A 44 -5.93 -10.58 -19.01
CA PRO A 44 -5.30 -9.39 -19.58
C PRO A 44 -6.28 -8.23 -19.81
N SER A 45 -7.47 -8.50 -20.33
CA SER A 45 -8.49 -7.47 -20.56
C SER A 45 -8.94 -6.78 -19.28
N VAL A 46 -8.90 -7.46 -18.14
CA VAL A 46 -9.15 -6.84 -16.83
C VAL A 46 -7.97 -5.99 -16.40
N PHE A 47 -6.74 -6.48 -16.57
CA PHE A 47 -5.52 -5.71 -16.28
C PHE A 47 -5.44 -4.41 -17.08
N ASP A 48 -5.88 -4.39 -18.33
CA ASP A 48 -5.82 -3.17 -19.15
C ASP A 48 -6.88 -2.12 -18.77
N ASN A 49 -8.07 -2.56 -18.35
CA ASN A 49 -9.22 -1.68 -18.08
C ASN A 49 -9.46 -1.40 -16.58
N GLY A 50 -8.77 -2.12 -15.70
CA GLY A 50 -8.90 -2.00 -14.26
C GLY A 50 -8.18 -0.77 -13.70
N SER A 51 -8.78 -0.11 -12.71
CA SER A 51 -8.10 0.90 -11.91
C SER A 51 -7.29 0.22 -10.80
N TRP A 52 -6.00 0.01 -11.02
CA TRP A 52 -5.11 -0.63 -10.06
C TRP A 52 -4.50 0.39 -9.09
N GLN A 53 -4.44 0.03 -7.82
CA GLN A 53 -3.80 0.82 -6.78
C GLN A 53 -2.72 -0.01 -6.11
N ILE A 54 -1.59 0.63 -5.82
CA ILE A 54 -0.53 0.01 -5.03
C ILE A 54 -0.91 0.16 -3.56
N LEU A 55 -0.85 -0.94 -2.82
CA LEU A 55 -1.09 -0.95 -1.39
C LEU A 55 0.23 -0.95 -0.63
N GLU A 56 0.32 -0.16 0.42
CA GLU A 56 1.45 -0.13 1.34
C GLU A 56 1.06 -0.66 2.73
N PRO A 57 1.96 -1.36 3.43
CA PRO A 57 1.73 -1.79 4.80
C PRO A 57 1.90 -0.63 5.77
N ILE A 58 0.91 -0.45 6.64
CA ILE A 58 0.90 0.51 7.73
C ILE A 58 1.30 -0.21 9.01
N MET A 59 2.28 0.36 9.70
CA MET A 59 2.78 -0.11 10.98
C MET A 59 2.17 0.72 12.10
N PHE A 60 1.70 0.05 13.15
CA PHE A 60 1.42 0.70 14.42
C PHE A 60 2.72 0.77 15.21
N VAL A 61 3.15 1.97 15.56
CA VAL A 61 4.44 2.27 16.16
C VAL A 61 4.20 2.85 17.54
N GLU A 62 4.87 2.27 18.54
CA GLU A 62 4.89 2.78 19.90
C GLU A 62 6.30 3.30 20.17
N VAL A 63 6.41 4.56 20.58
CA VAL A 63 7.70 5.20 20.86
C VAL A 63 7.73 5.70 22.28
N THR A 64 8.61 5.13 23.09
CA THR A 64 8.78 5.48 24.50
C THR A 64 10.07 6.28 24.68
N MET A 65 9.96 7.45 25.29
CA MET A 65 11.09 8.34 25.55
C MET A 65 10.84 9.23 26.79
N PRO A 66 11.88 9.90 27.31
CA PRO A 66 11.68 10.94 28.31
C PRO A 66 10.90 12.15 27.76
N GLU A 67 10.13 12.82 28.61
CA GLU A 67 9.26 13.95 28.24
C GLU A 67 10.03 15.12 27.59
N GLU A 68 11.31 15.28 27.93
CA GLU A 68 12.21 16.31 27.38
C GLU A 68 12.35 16.25 25.84
N PHE A 69 12.13 15.09 25.22
CA PHE A 69 12.25 14.89 23.77
C PHE A 69 10.91 14.79 23.04
N HIS A 70 9.79 14.87 23.76
CA HIS A 70 8.43 14.66 23.23
C HIS A 70 8.17 15.46 21.95
N GLY A 71 8.42 16.78 21.96
CA GLY A 71 8.18 17.65 20.79
C GLY A 71 9.05 17.30 19.57
N THR A 72 10.30 16.91 19.79
CA THR A 72 11.22 16.52 18.71
C THR A 72 10.74 15.23 18.03
N VAL A 73 10.23 14.28 18.81
CA VAL A 73 9.77 12.98 18.31
C VAL A 73 8.48 13.10 17.52
N ILE A 74 7.52 13.88 18.00
CA ILE A 74 6.31 14.23 17.24
C ILE A 74 6.68 14.83 15.87
N GLY A 75 7.62 15.77 15.87
CA GLY A 75 8.07 16.40 14.62
C GLY A 75 8.64 15.40 13.62
N GLN A 76 9.37 14.38 14.09
CA GLN A 76 9.95 13.35 13.23
C GLN A 76 8.92 12.33 12.72
N LEU A 77 7.96 11.93 13.57
CA LEU A 77 6.86 11.05 13.15
C LEU A 77 6.02 11.73 12.06
N ASN A 78 5.71 13.02 12.23
CA ASN A 78 4.98 13.80 11.21
C ASN A 78 5.75 13.91 9.89
N LYS A 79 7.08 14.11 9.93
CA LYS A 79 7.92 14.14 8.71
C LYS A 79 7.89 12.83 7.94
N ARG A 80 7.67 11.71 8.63
CA ARG A 80 7.57 10.37 8.03
C ARG A 80 6.15 10.04 7.56
N GLY A 81 5.23 11.02 7.59
CA GLY A 81 3.83 10.80 7.23
C GLY A 81 3.07 9.96 8.26
N GLY A 82 3.56 9.95 9.51
CA GLY A 82 2.92 9.26 10.61
C GLY A 82 1.67 10.01 11.08
N ILE A 83 0.62 9.26 11.41
CA ILE A 83 -0.61 9.78 12.02
C ILE A 83 -0.58 9.40 13.49
N ILE A 84 -0.57 10.40 14.37
CA ILE A 84 -0.57 10.15 15.82
C ILE A 84 -1.97 9.72 16.25
N THR A 85 -2.07 8.52 16.81
CA THR A 85 -3.31 7.95 17.35
C THR A 85 -3.52 8.37 18.80
N GLY A 86 -2.45 8.49 19.58
CA GLY A 86 -2.52 8.83 20.99
C GLY A 86 -1.16 9.08 21.62
N THR A 87 -1.17 9.58 22.85
CA THR A 87 0.03 9.81 23.65
C THR A 87 -0.31 9.56 25.11
N GLU A 88 0.52 8.77 25.78
CA GLU A 88 0.40 8.43 27.20
C GLU A 88 1.65 8.90 27.94
N GLY A 89 1.48 9.54 29.09
CA GLY A 89 2.57 10.02 29.94
C GLY A 89 2.58 9.31 31.28
N SER A 90 3.75 8.85 31.73
CA SER A 90 3.94 8.20 33.04
C SER A 90 5.31 8.58 33.62
N GLU A 91 5.32 9.12 34.84
CA GLU A 91 6.53 9.38 35.66
C GLU A 91 7.77 9.90 34.89
N GLY A 92 7.62 10.96 34.09
CA GLY A 92 8.71 11.60 33.33
C GLY A 92 9.07 10.91 32.00
N TRP A 93 8.39 9.81 31.67
CA TRP A 93 8.40 9.15 30.37
C TRP A 93 7.10 9.37 29.64
N THR A 94 7.16 9.34 28.32
CA THR A 94 6.03 9.50 27.42
C THR A 94 6.10 8.45 26.33
N THR A 95 4.99 7.79 26.08
CA THR A 95 4.80 6.83 25.00
C THR A 95 3.86 7.44 23.97
N ILE A 96 4.30 7.50 22.71
CA ILE A 96 3.50 7.97 21.57
C ILE A 96 3.06 6.76 20.75
N TYR A 97 1.78 6.73 20.41
CA TYR A 97 1.19 5.77 19.49
C TYR A 97 0.93 6.43 18.15
N ALA A 98 1.49 5.89 17.07
CA ALA A 98 1.32 6.43 15.73
C ALA A 98 1.22 5.33 14.67
N GLU A 99 0.47 5.60 13.61
CA GLU A 99 0.43 4.77 12.40
C GLU A 99 1.37 5.37 11.36
N VAL A 100 2.36 4.60 10.90
CA VAL A 100 3.36 5.06 9.94
C VAL A 100 3.51 4.05 8.80
N PRO A 101 3.58 4.49 7.53
CA PRO A 101 3.90 3.59 6.42
C PRO A 101 5.28 2.95 6.62
N LEU A 102 5.39 1.63 6.41
CA LEU A 102 6.66 0.90 6.59
C LEU A 102 7.78 1.47 5.71
N ASN A 103 7.45 1.93 4.49
CA ASN A 103 8.40 2.54 3.57
C ASN A 103 9.12 3.77 4.17
N ASN A 104 8.45 4.46 5.09
CA ASN A 104 8.98 5.65 5.74
C ASN A 104 9.59 5.34 7.12
N MET A 105 9.70 4.09 7.54
CA MET A 105 10.29 3.70 8.83
C MET A 105 11.75 3.24 8.75
N PHE A 106 12.27 3.05 7.53
CA PHE A 106 13.68 2.72 7.34
C PHE A 106 14.59 3.79 7.95
N GLY A 107 15.60 3.34 8.72
CA GLY A 107 16.54 4.21 9.43
C GLY A 107 16.00 4.89 10.69
N TYR A 108 14.72 4.74 11.03
CA TYR A 108 14.12 5.42 12.19
C TYR A 108 14.82 5.08 13.52
N ALA A 109 15.23 3.81 13.69
CA ALA A 109 15.95 3.35 14.87
C ALA A 109 17.25 4.11 15.16
N GLY A 110 17.94 4.59 14.11
CA GLY A 110 19.16 5.36 14.24
C GLY A 110 18.86 6.81 14.61
N GLU A 111 17.93 7.43 13.89
CA GLU A 111 17.50 8.82 14.13
C GLU A 111 16.90 9.02 15.52
N LEU A 112 16.05 8.08 15.97
CA LEU A 112 15.46 8.09 17.32
C LEU A 112 16.57 8.11 18.38
N ARG A 113 17.58 7.25 18.26
CA ARG A 113 18.70 7.24 19.20
C ARG A 113 19.48 8.55 19.17
N SER A 114 19.73 9.12 17.99
CA SER A 114 20.43 10.40 17.88
C SER A 114 19.68 11.56 18.53
N MET A 115 18.35 11.62 18.35
CA MET A 115 17.53 12.73 18.85
C MET A 115 17.19 12.63 20.34
N THR A 116 17.10 11.41 20.89
CA THR A 116 16.81 11.18 22.32
C THR A 116 18.07 10.86 23.13
N GLN A 117 19.27 11.13 22.59
CA GLN A 117 20.55 10.78 23.22
C GLN A 117 20.65 9.30 23.65
N GLY A 118 20.04 8.40 22.87
CA GLY A 118 20.03 6.96 23.09
C GLY A 118 19.01 6.47 24.12
N LYS A 119 18.19 7.33 24.71
CA LYS A 119 17.20 6.96 25.74
C LYS A 119 15.85 6.48 25.19
N GLY A 120 15.56 6.73 23.92
CA GLY A 120 14.29 6.40 23.29
C GLY A 120 14.29 5.00 22.70
N GLU A 121 13.19 4.29 22.89
CA GLU A 121 12.93 2.97 22.32
C GLU A 121 11.65 3.02 21.48
N PHE A 122 11.58 2.18 20.46
CA PHE A 122 10.36 2.01 19.69
C PHE A 122 10.08 0.53 19.42
N SER A 123 8.81 0.19 19.45
CA SER A 123 8.25 -1.07 18.96
C SER A 123 7.37 -0.75 17.75
N MET A 124 7.24 -1.70 16.83
CA MET A 124 6.27 -1.58 15.75
C MET A 124 5.64 -2.94 15.45
N GLU A 125 4.34 -2.93 15.19
CA GLU A 125 3.56 -4.08 14.76
C GLU A 125 2.81 -3.78 13.47
N TYR A 126 2.54 -4.82 12.68
CA TYR A 126 1.74 -4.66 11.47
C TYR A 126 0.28 -4.40 11.85
N SER A 127 -0.31 -3.35 11.27
CA SER A 127 -1.73 -3.00 11.48
C SER A 127 -2.59 -3.43 10.29
N ARG A 128 -2.35 -2.84 9.11
CA ARG A 128 -3.17 -3.07 7.90
C ARG A 128 -2.44 -2.66 6.63
N TYR A 129 -3.04 -2.98 5.48
CA TYR A 129 -2.70 -2.35 4.20
C TYR A 129 -3.58 -1.14 3.93
N SER A 130 -2.99 -0.10 3.35
CA SER A 130 -3.67 1.11 2.90
C SER A 130 -3.26 1.45 1.47
N PRO A 131 -4.11 2.11 0.66
CA PRO A 131 -3.70 2.70 -0.60
C PRO A 131 -2.48 3.60 -0.39
N CYS A 132 -1.46 3.42 -1.23
CA CYS A 132 -0.25 4.21 -1.21
C CYS A 132 -0.52 5.63 -1.69
N LEU A 133 0.26 6.59 -1.20
CA LEU A 133 0.21 7.97 -1.70
C LEU A 133 0.56 8.01 -3.20
N PRO A 134 -0.10 8.88 -3.98
CA PRO A 134 0.07 8.93 -5.44
C PRO A 134 1.54 9.19 -5.84
N ASP A 135 2.24 10.04 -5.10
CA ASP A 135 3.66 10.37 -5.36
C ASP A 135 4.58 9.15 -5.20
N VAL A 136 4.34 8.34 -4.18
CA VAL A 136 5.14 7.13 -3.91
C VAL A 136 4.80 6.05 -4.94
N GLN A 137 3.52 5.91 -5.30
CA GLN A 137 3.06 5.01 -6.35
C GLN A 137 3.71 5.34 -7.71
N GLU A 138 3.74 6.62 -8.11
CA GLU A 138 4.38 7.03 -9.37
C GLU A 138 5.89 6.74 -9.38
N GLN A 139 6.59 7.01 -8.26
CA GLN A 139 8.00 6.67 -8.13
C GLN A 139 8.27 5.17 -8.25
N LEU A 140 7.39 4.33 -7.67
CA LEU A 140 7.53 2.88 -7.73
C LEU A 140 7.33 2.37 -9.15
N ILE A 141 6.29 2.85 -9.84
CA ILE A 141 5.99 2.51 -11.24
C ILE A 141 7.16 2.92 -12.14
N ARG A 142 7.71 4.12 -11.94
CA ARG A 142 8.85 4.61 -12.71
C ARG A 142 10.08 3.74 -12.49
N LYS A 143 10.44 3.42 -11.24
CA LYS A 143 11.57 2.53 -10.93
C LYS A 143 11.41 1.17 -11.61
N TYR A 144 10.22 0.59 -11.55
CA TYR A 144 9.92 -0.67 -12.24
C TYR A 144 10.11 -0.57 -13.77
N GLN A 145 9.62 0.51 -14.38
CA GLN A 145 9.78 0.73 -15.82
C GLN A 145 11.25 0.94 -16.23
N GLU A 146 12.05 1.60 -15.38
CA GLU A 146 13.49 1.76 -15.57
C GLU A 146 14.23 0.41 -15.47
N GLU A 147 13.92 -0.42 -14.47
CA GLU A 147 14.50 -1.76 -14.30
C GLU A 147 14.18 -2.71 -15.46
N MET A 148 12.97 -2.61 -16.02
CA MET A 148 12.54 -3.42 -17.15
C MET A 148 12.97 -2.85 -18.52
N GLY A 149 13.68 -1.72 -18.55
CA GLY A 149 14.18 -1.09 -19.78
C GLY A 149 13.09 -0.55 -20.70
N ILE A 150 11.90 -0.24 -20.16
CA ILE A 150 10.74 0.25 -20.92
C ILE A 150 10.86 1.76 -21.18
N LEU A 151 11.54 2.50 -20.28
CA LEU A 151 11.84 3.92 -20.43
C LEU A 151 13.27 4.15 -20.95
N PRO A 152 13.50 5.10 -21.88
CA PRO A 152 14.83 5.51 -22.28
C PRO A 152 15.53 6.26 -21.14
N ASP A 153 16.73 5.79 -20.79
CA ASP A 153 17.60 6.30 -19.73
C ASP A 153 17.81 7.83 -19.86
N GLN A 154 17.19 8.64 -19.00
CA GLN A 154 17.30 10.12 -19.03
C GLN A 154 18.65 10.63 -18.47
N LYS A 155 19.69 9.80 -18.41
CA LYS A 155 21.01 10.13 -17.86
C LYS A 155 21.88 11.05 -18.75
N LYS A 156 21.35 11.70 -19.79
CA LYS A 156 22.10 12.65 -20.63
C LYS A 156 21.37 13.98 -20.82
N LYS A 157 21.32 14.84 -19.81
CA LYS A 157 21.09 16.30 -19.96
C LYS A 157 21.44 17.07 -18.68
N LYS A 158 22.73 17.04 -18.31
CA LYS A 158 23.37 18.06 -17.47
C LYS A 158 24.87 18.00 -17.75
N ASN A 159 25.24 18.54 -18.91
CA ASN A 159 26.55 19.16 -19.15
C ASN A 159 26.29 20.66 -19.27
#